data_AF-G6XI49-F1
#
_entry.id   AF-G6XI49-F1
#
_cell.length_a   1.000
_cell.length_b   1.000
_cell.length_c   1.000
_cell.angle_alpha   90.00
_cell.angle_beta   90.00
_cell.angle_gamma   90.00
#
_symmetry.space_group_name_H-M   'P 1'
#
loop_
_entity.id
_entity.type
_entity.pdbx_description
1 polymer ?
#
loop_
_entity_poly.entity_id
_entity_poly.type
_entity_poly.pdbx_seq_one_letter_code
_entity_poly.pdbx_strand_id
1 'polypeptide(L)'
;MLLAGTASARADAPVNETFAVYLKGFHVLNASASYQLQSWGYGGSTHIQPAGIISWFITMDINSSVQGRFGPNNSVQPISYESGGLSRGKHRHVKLDFTQSLPKVVDLQPPETDREPIPDNLLPHTIDTLSGMAHLLQNLRNTGHCDGSETIFDGLRLTHLTVHGPTQVDLPQSYDEFYSGPSLRCDFIGAQTAGFVKDSKNRAKLASPQPGSAWFKQIEGVGLVPVRIEFNHPKMGHIVVVLQKAVQH
;
A
#
# COMPACT_ATOMS: atom_id res chain seq x y z
N MET A 1 -14.83 47.98 -10.81
CA MET A 1 -15.29 46.59 -11.00
C MET A 1 -14.09 45.75 -11.41
N LEU A 2 -13.54 44.96 -10.48
CA LEU A 2 -12.51 43.95 -10.76
C LEU A 2 -13.16 42.59 -10.48
N LEU A 3 -13.50 41.87 -11.54
CA LEU A 3 -13.97 40.49 -11.45
C LEU A 3 -12.73 39.60 -11.33
N ALA A 4 -12.41 39.18 -10.11
CA ALA A 4 -11.44 38.11 -9.88
C ALA A 4 -12.08 36.79 -10.32
N GLY A 5 -11.59 36.24 -11.44
CA GLY A 5 -11.97 34.91 -11.89
C GLY A 5 -11.44 33.86 -10.90
N THR A 6 -12.35 33.15 -10.24
CA THR A 6 -12.01 31.95 -9.48
C THR A 6 -11.66 30.85 -10.48
N ALA A 7 -10.36 30.59 -10.65
CA ALA A 7 -9.92 29.36 -11.29
C ALA A 7 -10.36 28.19 -10.40
N SER A 8 -11.44 27.50 -10.80
CA SER A 8 -11.84 26.25 -10.16
C SER A 8 -10.73 25.24 -10.46
N ALA A 9 -9.93 24.88 -9.45
CA ALA A 9 -8.95 23.82 -9.59
C ALA A 9 -9.71 22.54 -9.94
N ARG A 10 -9.55 22.07 -11.18
CA ARG A 10 -10.14 20.80 -11.63
C ARG A 10 -9.45 19.72 -10.81
N ALA A 11 -10.19 19.04 -9.94
CA ALA A 11 -9.65 17.86 -9.27
C ALA A 11 -9.28 16.85 -10.36
N ASP A 12 -8.00 16.45 -10.40
CA ASP A 12 -7.56 15.34 -11.23
C ASP A 12 -8.48 14.13 -11.07
N ALA A 13 -8.80 13.48 -12.18
CA ALA A 13 -9.61 12.29 -12.22
C ALA A 13 -8.96 11.14 -11.42
N PRO A 14 -9.75 10.20 -10.86
CA PRO A 14 -9.20 9.06 -10.16
C PRO A 14 -8.43 8.16 -11.11
N VAL A 15 -7.22 7.77 -10.70
CA VAL A 15 -6.42 6.76 -11.37
C VAL A 15 -6.96 5.39 -11.01
N ASN A 16 -7.34 4.60 -12.01
CA ASN A 16 -7.88 3.25 -11.83
C ASN A 16 -6.91 2.20 -12.36
N GLU A 17 -6.60 1.22 -11.50
CA GLU A 17 -5.62 0.18 -11.76
C GLU A 17 -6.20 -1.21 -11.50
N THR A 18 -5.72 -2.19 -12.27
CA THR A 18 -6.05 -3.60 -12.07
C THR A 18 -4.77 -4.42 -12.08
N PHE A 19 -4.55 -5.18 -11.02
CA PHE A 19 -3.39 -6.01 -10.80
C PHE A 19 -3.76 -7.50 -10.72
N ALA A 20 -2.87 -8.35 -11.22
CA ALA A 20 -2.81 -9.76 -10.88
C ALA A 20 -1.73 -9.99 -9.82
N VAL A 21 -2.03 -10.84 -8.85
CA VAL A 21 -1.09 -11.24 -7.79
C VAL A 21 -0.70 -12.69 -8.00
N TYR A 22 0.60 -12.94 -8.04
CA TYR A 22 1.21 -14.24 -8.23
C TYR A 22 1.92 -14.68 -6.95
N LEU A 23 1.68 -15.92 -6.56
CA LEU A 23 2.36 -16.58 -5.45
C LEU A 23 3.09 -17.80 -5.99
N LYS A 24 4.43 -17.80 -5.89
CA LYS A 24 5.28 -18.89 -6.45
C LYS A 24 4.94 -19.20 -7.92
N GLY A 25 4.65 -18.18 -8.72
CA GLY A 25 4.32 -18.30 -10.14
C GLY A 25 2.84 -18.54 -10.47
N PHE A 26 1.99 -18.84 -9.48
CA PHE A 26 0.56 -19.06 -9.71
C PHE A 26 -0.23 -17.78 -9.51
N HIS A 27 -1.09 -17.42 -10.47
CA HIS A 27 -2.05 -16.33 -10.31
C HIS A 27 -3.09 -16.72 -9.24
N VAL A 28 -3.10 -16.00 -8.12
CA VAL A 28 -3.90 -16.35 -6.93
C VAL A 28 -4.91 -15.28 -6.55
N LEU A 29 -4.68 -14.01 -6.87
CA LEU A 29 -5.61 -12.92 -6.57
C LEU A 29 -5.69 -11.94 -7.74
N ASN A 30 -6.83 -11.27 -7.85
CA ASN A 30 -6.98 -10.00 -8.55
C ASN A 30 -7.09 -8.90 -7.51
N ALA A 31 -6.45 -7.76 -7.77
CA ALA A 31 -6.62 -6.56 -6.98
C ALA A 31 -6.97 -5.39 -7.92
N SER A 32 -7.88 -4.52 -7.51
CA SER A 32 -8.08 -3.22 -8.14
C SER A 32 -7.74 -2.12 -7.14
N ALA A 33 -7.27 -0.99 -7.66
CA ALA A 33 -7.04 0.21 -6.89
C ALA A 33 -7.66 1.41 -7.63
N SER A 34 -8.25 2.34 -6.88
CA SER A 34 -8.71 3.62 -7.39
C SER A 34 -8.19 4.70 -6.46
N TYR A 35 -7.45 5.69 -6.95
CA TYR A 35 -6.87 6.71 -6.08
C TYR A 35 -6.76 8.08 -6.75
N GLN A 36 -6.68 9.12 -5.92
CA GLN A 36 -6.43 10.49 -6.33
C GLN A 36 -5.31 11.07 -5.48
N LEU A 37 -4.33 11.70 -6.14
CA LEU A 37 -3.22 12.41 -5.49
C LEU A 37 -3.26 13.87 -5.91
N GLN A 38 -3.68 14.73 -5.00
CA GLN A 38 -3.67 16.18 -5.15
C GLN A 38 -2.45 16.77 -4.44
N SER A 39 -2.13 18.05 -4.69
CA SER A 39 -1.04 18.73 -3.98
C SER A 39 -1.28 18.86 -2.46
N TRP A 40 -2.54 18.86 -2.03
CA TRP A 40 -2.94 19.02 -0.63
C TRP A 40 -3.27 17.72 0.08
N GLY A 41 -3.45 16.61 -0.64
CA GLY A 41 -3.85 15.35 -0.03
C GLY A 41 -4.15 14.23 -1.00
N TYR A 42 -4.63 13.14 -0.43
CA TYR A 42 -4.83 11.90 -1.16
C TYR A 42 -6.05 11.14 -0.62
N GLY A 43 -6.59 10.30 -1.48
CA GLY A 43 -7.59 9.31 -1.10
C GLY A 43 -7.56 8.16 -2.08
N GLY A 44 -8.04 7.00 -1.63
CA GLY A 44 -8.15 5.85 -2.51
C GLY A 44 -8.85 4.67 -1.88
N SER A 45 -9.10 3.67 -2.70
CA SER A 45 -9.70 2.41 -2.32
C SER A 45 -9.04 1.25 -3.06
N THR A 46 -9.17 0.06 -2.49
CA THR A 46 -8.74 -1.19 -3.10
C THR A 46 -9.81 -2.26 -2.95
N HIS A 47 -9.89 -3.17 -3.92
CA HIS A 47 -10.70 -4.38 -3.83
C HIS A 47 -9.85 -5.58 -4.20
N ILE A 48 -9.84 -6.62 -3.36
CA ILE A 48 -9.01 -7.81 -3.54
C ILE A 48 -9.89 -9.06 -3.47
N GLN A 49 -9.75 -9.93 -4.47
CA GLN A 49 -10.52 -11.16 -4.60
C GLN A 49 -9.66 -12.33 -5.13
N PRO A 50 -10.01 -13.59 -4.82
CA PRO A 50 -9.39 -14.78 -5.40
C PRO A 50 -9.42 -14.80 -6.91
N ALA A 51 -8.39 -15.41 -7.51
CA ALA A 51 -8.31 -15.65 -8.95
C ALA A 51 -7.76 -17.06 -9.24
N GLY A 52 -7.97 -17.53 -10.47
CA GLY A 52 -7.51 -18.85 -10.89
C GLY A 52 -8.12 -20.01 -10.08
N ILE A 53 -7.42 -21.13 -10.02
CA ILE A 53 -7.91 -22.37 -9.38
C ILE A 53 -8.16 -22.23 -7.87
N ILE A 54 -7.54 -21.25 -7.21
CA ILE A 54 -7.71 -21.05 -5.77
C ILE A 54 -9.09 -20.52 -5.41
N SER A 55 -9.77 -19.86 -6.36
CA SER A 55 -11.13 -19.33 -6.18
C SER A 55 -12.18 -20.41 -5.91
N TRP A 56 -11.92 -21.67 -6.25
CA TRP A 56 -12.80 -22.80 -5.94
C TRP A 56 -12.72 -23.27 -4.49
N PHE A 57 -11.62 -22.93 -3.79
CA PHE A 57 -11.33 -23.43 -2.44
C PHE A 57 -11.28 -22.33 -1.38
N ILE A 58 -11.13 -21.07 -1.80
CA ILE A 58 -11.00 -19.92 -0.91
C ILE A 58 -12.04 -18.88 -1.26
N THR A 59 -12.85 -18.51 -0.28
CA THR A 59 -13.69 -17.31 -0.35
C THR A 59 -12.96 -16.16 0.33
N MET A 60 -12.67 -15.12 -0.44
CA MET A 60 -12.07 -13.88 0.04
C MET A 60 -12.67 -12.72 -0.76
N ASP A 61 -12.95 -11.62 -0.08
CA ASP A 61 -13.42 -10.38 -0.68
C ASP A 61 -13.04 -9.28 0.30
N ILE A 62 -12.03 -8.49 -0.02
CA ILE A 62 -11.50 -7.47 0.87
C ILE A 62 -11.58 -6.12 0.18
N ASN A 63 -12.22 -5.17 0.83
CA ASN A 63 -12.27 -3.78 0.44
C ASN A 63 -11.46 -2.96 1.45
N SER A 64 -10.68 -2.01 0.95
CA SER A 64 -10.00 -1.05 1.82
C SER A 64 -10.16 0.36 1.29
N SER A 65 -10.10 1.35 2.17
CA SER A 65 -10.12 2.76 1.81
C SER A 65 -9.16 3.56 2.68
N VAL A 66 -8.66 4.66 2.15
CA VAL A 66 -7.74 5.57 2.83
C VAL A 66 -8.05 7.01 2.47
N GLN A 67 -7.85 7.92 3.42
CA GLN A 67 -7.83 9.35 3.19
C GLN A 67 -6.73 10.00 4.02
N GLY A 68 -6.11 11.05 3.47
CA GLY A 68 -5.11 11.81 4.20
C GLY A 68 -4.72 13.10 3.49
N ARG A 69 -3.76 13.80 4.09
CA ARG A 69 -3.23 15.07 3.60
C ARG A 69 -1.74 14.99 3.41
N PHE A 70 -1.23 15.83 2.52
CA PHE A 70 0.20 16.13 2.48
C PHE A 70 0.45 17.39 3.31
N GLY A 71 1.46 17.33 4.17
CA GLY A 71 1.92 18.44 4.97
C GLY A 71 3.17 19.10 4.36
N PRO A 72 3.75 20.08 5.08
CA PRO A 72 5.02 20.68 4.70
C PRO A 72 6.11 19.63 4.52
N ASN A 73 7.11 19.93 3.69
CA ASN A 73 8.28 19.08 3.44
C ASN A 73 7.92 17.65 3.01
N ASN A 74 6.87 17.50 2.19
CA ASN A 74 6.41 16.21 1.68
C ASN A 74 5.91 15.23 2.76
N SER A 75 5.63 15.70 3.98
CA SER A 75 5.11 14.83 5.04
C SER A 75 3.74 14.27 4.69
N VAL A 76 3.47 13.05 5.12
CA VAL A 76 2.16 12.38 4.97
C VAL A 76 1.40 12.44 6.30
N GLN A 77 0.12 12.79 6.25
CA GLN A 77 -0.75 12.90 7.42
C GLN A 77 -2.04 12.13 7.16
N PRO A 78 -2.10 10.83 7.51
CA PRO A 78 -3.32 10.04 7.38
C PRO A 78 -4.45 10.67 8.20
N ILE A 79 -5.68 10.50 7.72
CA ILE A 79 -6.91 10.91 8.42
C ILE A 79 -7.68 9.65 8.83
N SER A 80 -7.90 8.75 7.88
CA SER A 80 -8.59 7.49 8.13
C SER A 80 -8.08 6.38 7.21
N TYR A 81 -8.11 5.17 7.74
CA TYR A 81 -7.88 3.93 6.99
C TYR A 81 -8.90 2.89 7.44
N GLU A 82 -9.50 2.18 6.50
CA GLU A 82 -10.45 1.11 6.76
C GLU A 82 -10.16 -0.07 5.85
N SER A 83 -10.23 -1.28 6.38
CA SER A 83 -10.12 -2.51 5.60
C SER A 83 -11.02 -3.58 6.17
N GLY A 84 -11.85 -4.18 5.33
CA GLY A 84 -12.74 -5.23 5.78
C GLY A 84 -13.32 -6.08 4.67
N GLY A 85 -13.95 -7.17 5.09
CA GLY A 85 -14.60 -8.13 4.20
C GLY A 85 -14.34 -9.58 4.63
N LEU A 86 -14.55 -10.52 3.72
CA LEU A 86 -14.40 -11.94 3.99
C LEU A 86 -12.93 -12.34 3.82
N SER A 87 -12.34 -12.92 4.87
CA SER A 87 -10.97 -13.41 4.85
C SER A 87 -10.83 -14.61 5.78
N ARG A 88 -10.22 -15.69 5.28
CA ARG A 88 -10.02 -16.95 6.02
C ARG A 88 -11.34 -17.50 6.60
N GLY A 89 -12.42 -17.41 5.83
CA GLY A 89 -13.75 -17.90 6.21
C GLY A 89 -14.47 -17.08 7.29
N LYS A 90 -13.98 -15.88 7.64
CA LYS A 90 -14.61 -14.98 8.61
C LYS A 90 -14.70 -13.56 8.05
N HIS A 91 -15.76 -12.85 8.41
CA HIS A 91 -15.77 -11.41 8.24
C HIS A 91 -14.75 -10.79 9.19
N ARG A 92 -13.89 -9.95 8.62
CA ARG A 92 -12.86 -9.22 9.37
C ARG A 92 -12.93 -7.77 8.99
N HIS A 93 -12.64 -6.90 9.93
CA HIS A 93 -12.69 -5.46 9.76
C HIS A 93 -11.65 -4.80 10.66
N VAL A 94 -10.99 -3.77 10.16
CA VAL A 94 -10.16 -2.86 10.94
C VAL A 94 -10.41 -1.43 10.45
N LYS A 95 -10.55 -0.51 11.39
CA LYS A 95 -10.65 0.92 11.11
C LYS A 95 -9.73 1.71 12.02
N LEU A 96 -8.93 2.57 11.41
CA LEU A 96 -8.01 3.49 12.04
C LEU A 96 -8.45 4.92 11.77
N ASP A 97 -8.57 5.72 12.82
CA ASP A 97 -8.68 7.18 12.72
C ASP A 97 -7.40 7.81 13.27
N PHE A 98 -6.92 8.86 12.62
CA PHE A 98 -5.69 9.54 12.99
C PHE A 98 -5.99 10.94 13.50
N THR A 99 -5.56 11.23 14.73
CA THR A 99 -5.69 12.57 15.33
C THR A 99 -4.31 13.05 15.72
N GLN A 100 -3.86 14.19 15.18
CA GLN A 100 -2.52 14.75 15.45
C GLN A 100 -1.38 13.73 15.22
N SER A 101 -1.47 12.94 14.14
CA SER A 101 -0.52 11.86 13.81
C SER A 101 -0.49 10.69 14.81
N LEU A 102 -1.49 10.57 15.69
CA LEU A 102 -1.67 9.41 16.55
C LEU A 102 -2.78 8.52 15.97
N PRO A 103 -2.50 7.26 15.58
CA PRO A 103 -3.54 6.33 15.17
C PRO A 103 -4.36 5.89 16.38
N LYS A 104 -5.66 5.68 16.14
CA LYS A 104 -6.58 5.03 17.06
C LYS A 104 -7.32 3.93 16.31
N VAL A 105 -7.27 2.71 16.85
CA VAL A 105 -8.13 1.62 16.38
C VAL A 105 -9.55 1.91 16.86
N VAL A 106 -10.44 2.27 15.94
CA VAL A 106 -11.84 2.60 16.26
C VAL A 106 -12.79 1.43 16.04
N ASP A 107 -12.43 0.50 15.16
CA ASP A 107 -13.10 -0.78 15.01
C ASP A 107 -12.09 -1.88 14.68
N LEU A 108 -12.28 -3.06 15.28
CA LEU A 108 -11.45 -4.25 15.02
C LEU A 108 -12.28 -5.51 15.26
N GLN A 109 -12.63 -6.20 14.18
CA GLN A 109 -13.49 -7.37 14.22
C GLN A 109 -12.88 -8.54 13.47
N PRO A 110 -12.90 -9.76 14.04
CA PRO A 110 -13.06 -10.00 15.47
C PRO A 110 -11.89 -9.38 16.26
N PRO A 111 -12.04 -9.14 17.58
CA PRO A 111 -10.91 -8.75 18.42
C PRO A 111 -9.77 -9.78 18.34
N GLU A 112 -8.53 -9.30 18.26
CA GLU A 112 -7.33 -10.14 18.20
C GLU A 112 -6.58 -10.06 19.54
N THR A 113 -6.82 -11.03 20.41
CA THR A 113 -6.30 -11.04 21.80
C THR A 113 -5.00 -11.85 21.95
N ASP A 114 -4.57 -12.52 20.89
CA ASP A 114 -3.40 -13.41 20.85
C ASP A 114 -2.09 -12.67 20.49
N ARG A 115 -2.09 -11.33 20.50
CA ARG A 115 -0.93 -10.50 20.14
C ARG A 115 -0.23 -9.89 21.33
N GLU A 116 1.10 -9.77 21.23
CA GLU A 116 1.92 -8.93 22.09
C GLU A 116 1.37 -7.49 22.04
N PRO A 117 1.18 -6.82 23.18
CA PRO A 117 0.73 -5.43 23.20
C PRO A 117 1.76 -4.53 22.51
N ILE A 118 1.28 -3.52 21.79
CA ILE A 118 2.13 -2.48 21.21
C ILE A 118 2.27 -1.37 22.25
N PRO A 119 3.49 -1.01 22.68
CA PRO A 119 3.70 0.13 23.58
C PRO A 119 3.17 1.44 22.95
N ASP A 120 2.41 2.22 23.73
CA ASP A 120 1.77 3.45 23.25
C ASP A 120 2.76 4.47 22.70
N ASN A 121 4.00 4.49 23.21
CA ASN A 121 5.06 5.39 22.75
C ASN A 121 5.58 5.05 21.34
N LEU A 122 5.20 3.91 20.76
CA LEU A 122 5.58 3.51 19.39
C LEU A 122 4.52 3.83 18.34
N LEU A 123 3.32 4.28 18.74
CA LEU A 123 2.22 4.60 17.83
C LEU A 123 2.27 5.99 17.18
N PRO A 124 2.73 7.06 17.86
CA PRO A 124 2.81 8.38 17.23
C PRO A 124 3.60 8.36 15.92
N HIS A 125 3.13 9.10 14.92
CA HIS A 125 3.73 9.25 13.59
C HIS A 125 3.79 7.97 12.75
N THR A 126 3.09 6.91 13.15
CA THR A 126 2.87 5.76 12.26
C THR A 126 1.80 6.08 11.23
N ILE A 127 1.84 5.37 10.10
CA ILE A 127 0.89 5.53 9.00
C ILE A 127 0.34 4.16 8.57
N ASP A 128 -0.77 4.11 7.84
CA ASP A 128 -1.25 2.85 7.25
C ASP A 128 -0.54 2.54 5.92
N THR A 129 -0.70 1.30 5.44
CA THR A 129 -0.05 0.80 4.22
C THR A 129 -0.36 1.63 2.98
N LEU A 130 -1.61 2.09 2.81
CA LEU A 130 -2.01 2.85 1.62
C LEU A 130 -1.50 4.29 1.70
N SER A 131 -1.48 4.88 2.90
CA SER A 131 -0.79 6.16 3.15
C SER A 131 0.70 6.08 2.87
N GLY A 132 1.36 4.96 3.18
CA GLY A 132 2.76 4.73 2.84
C GLY A 132 3.00 4.72 1.32
N MET A 133 2.12 4.06 0.54
CA MET A 133 2.20 4.10 -0.92
C MET A 133 1.95 5.50 -1.48
N ALA A 134 0.96 6.23 -0.93
CA ALA A 134 0.69 7.61 -1.31
C ALA A 134 1.90 8.52 -1.05
N HIS A 135 2.56 8.35 0.10
CA HIS A 135 3.78 9.09 0.43
C HIS A 135 4.92 8.77 -0.54
N LEU A 136 5.15 7.49 -0.86
CA LEU A 136 6.17 7.07 -1.81
C LEU A 136 5.93 7.68 -3.20
N LEU A 137 4.71 7.61 -3.72
CA LEU A 137 4.35 8.22 -5.01
C LEU A 137 4.51 9.74 -4.99
N GLN A 138 4.11 10.39 -3.90
CA GLN A 138 4.25 11.84 -3.74
C GLN A 138 5.71 12.27 -3.68
N ASN A 139 6.55 11.54 -2.92
CA ASN A 139 7.99 11.79 -2.85
C ASN A 139 8.63 11.63 -4.23
N LEU A 140 8.35 10.53 -4.92
CA LEU A 140 8.93 10.25 -6.23
C LEU A 140 8.51 11.29 -7.27
N ARG A 141 7.26 11.77 -7.23
CA ARG A 141 6.78 12.88 -8.08
C ARG A 141 7.45 14.22 -7.78
N ASN A 142 7.68 14.53 -6.51
CA ASN A 142 8.17 15.84 -6.09
C ASN A 142 9.69 15.97 -6.14
N THR A 143 10.40 14.89 -5.82
CA THR A 143 11.86 14.90 -5.62
C THR A 143 12.60 14.05 -6.64
N GLY A 144 11.91 13.14 -7.33
CA GLY A 144 12.55 12.13 -8.18
C GLY A 144 13.23 11.02 -7.38
N HIS A 145 13.08 10.99 -6.05
CA HIS A 145 13.69 10.01 -5.14
C HIS A 145 12.66 9.18 -4.39
N CYS A 146 13.05 7.97 -3.99
CA CYS A 146 12.26 7.07 -3.15
C CYS A 146 12.80 7.01 -1.71
N ASP A 147 13.94 7.63 -1.43
CA ASP A 147 14.65 7.50 -0.16
C ASP A 147 13.79 7.96 1.02
N GLY A 148 13.69 7.10 2.04
CA GLY A 148 12.93 7.40 3.23
C GLY A 148 12.74 6.20 4.14
N SER A 149 12.06 6.43 5.25
CA SER A 149 11.69 5.38 6.18
C SER A 149 10.36 5.69 6.83
N GLU A 150 9.54 4.68 7.03
CA GLU A 150 8.21 4.79 7.64
C GLU A 150 7.98 3.68 8.64
N THR A 151 7.08 3.92 9.60
CA THR A 151 6.56 2.86 10.44
C THR A 151 5.08 2.67 10.14
N ILE A 152 4.76 1.51 9.57
CA ILE A 152 3.40 1.16 9.19
C ILE A 152 2.68 0.51 10.37
N PHE A 153 1.51 1.03 10.72
CA PHE A 153 0.57 0.41 11.65
C PHE A 153 -0.69 -0.02 10.90
N ASP A 154 -0.99 -1.32 10.92
CA ASP A 154 -2.16 -1.91 10.25
C ASP A 154 -3.35 -2.16 11.21
N GLY A 155 -3.28 -1.59 12.41
CA GLY A 155 -4.22 -1.83 13.51
C GLY A 155 -3.87 -3.01 14.42
N LEU A 156 -2.91 -3.86 14.01
CA LEU A 156 -2.54 -5.07 14.76
C LEU A 156 -1.03 -5.18 15.02
N ARG A 157 -0.19 -4.60 14.16
CA ARG A 157 1.27 -4.70 14.25
C ARG A 157 1.96 -3.49 13.66
N LEU A 158 3.19 -3.26 14.11
CA LEU A 158 4.11 -2.28 13.55
C LEU A 158 5.07 -2.95 12.59
N THR A 159 5.26 -2.37 11.41
CA THR A 159 6.27 -2.76 10.43
C THR A 159 7.11 -1.54 10.10
N HIS A 160 8.41 -1.59 10.38
CA HIS A 160 9.33 -0.57 9.91
C HIS A 160 9.72 -0.86 8.46
N LEU A 161 9.65 0.15 7.61
CA LEU A 161 10.06 0.08 6.21
C LEU A 161 11.11 1.15 5.93
N THR A 162 12.17 0.76 5.24
CA THR A 162 13.15 1.68 4.64
C THR A 162 13.11 1.51 3.14
N VAL A 163 13.09 2.61 2.38
CA VAL A 163 13.01 2.62 0.92
C VAL A 163 14.20 3.39 0.37
N HIS A 164 14.72 2.94 -0.77
CA HIS A 164 15.88 3.52 -1.45
C HIS A 164 15.67 3.60 -2.97
N GLY A 165 16.33 4.57 -3.61
CA GLY A 165 16.35 4.74 -5.07
C GLY A 165 15.65 6.03 -5.55
N PRO A 166 15.15 6.07 -6.78
CA PRO A 166 14.99 4.96 -7.71
C PRO A 166 16.27 4.61 -8.48
N THR A 167 16.33 3.39 -9.00
CA THR A 167 17.23 3.01 -10.10
C THR A 167 16.42 2.90 -11.40
N GLN A 168 16.95 3.43 -12.50
CA GLN A 168 16.35 3.22 -13.83
C GLN A 168 16.70 1.81 -14.32
N VAL A 169 15.68 1.00 -14.58
CA VAL A 169 15.82 -0.39 -15.07
C VAL A 169 14.67 -0.74 -16.00
N ASP A 170 14.87 -1.68 -16.89
CA ASP A 170 13.76 -2.24 -17.67
C ASP A 170 12.80 -3.02 -16.76
N LEU A 171 11.50 -2.87 -17.01
CA LEU A 171 10.47 -3.58 -16.29
C LEU A 171 10.60 -5.09 -16.57
N PRO A 172 10.62 -5.97 -15.54
CA PRO A 172 10.60 -7.42 -15.74
C PRO A 172 9.40 -7.85 -16.61
N GLN A 173 9.59 -8.87 -17.46
CA GLN A 173 8.57 -9.38 -18.39
C GLN A 173 8.34 -10.88 -18.12
N SER A 174 7.65 -11.20 -17.03
CA SER A 174 7.52 -12.54 -16.46
C SER A 174 6.08 -13.02 -16.25
N TYR A 175 5.10 -12.12 -16.31
CA TYR A 175 3.69 -12.39 -15.95
C TYR A 175 2.72 -11.58 -16.82
N ASP A 176 3.01 -11.51 -18.13
CA ASP A 176 2.22 -10.78 -19.13
C ASP A 176 1.97 -9.31 -18.74
N GLU A 177 3.04 -8.63 -18.30
CA GLU A 177 3.01 -7.23 -17.91
C GLU A 177 2.41 -6.36 -19.03
N PHE A 178 1.43 -5.53 -18.70
CA PHE A 178 0.76 -4.69 -19.70
C PHE A 178 1.70 -3.64 -20.33
N TYR A 179 2.65 -3.15 -19.54
CA TYR A 179 3.68 -2.23 -20.00
C TYR A 179 5.04 -2.94 -20.09
N SER A 180 5.97 -2.36 -20.85
CA SER A 180 7.34 -2.86 -21.02
C SER A 180 8.36 -1.72 -21.06
N GLY A 181 9.65 -2.04 -21.12
CA GLY A 181 10.75 -1.08 -21.25
C GLY A 181 11.10 -0.31 -19.97
N PRO A 182 11.74 0.87 -20.08
CA PRO A 182 12.31 1.58 -18.94
C PRO A 182 11.30 1.92 -17.85
N SER A 183 11.74 1.82 -16.61
CA SER A 183 10.96 2.06 -15.40
C SER A 183 11.84 2.55 -14.25
N LEU A 184 11.21 3.14 -13.23
CA LEU A 184 11.87 3.53 -11.99
C LEU A 184 11.64 2.43 -10.95
N ARG A 185 12.70 1.82 -10.42
CA ARG A 185 12.60 0.84 -9.34
C ARG A 185 13.03 1.46 -8.01
N CYS A 186 12.14 1.44 -7.02
CA CYS A 186 12.46 1.69 -5.63
C CYS A 186 12.62 0.35 -4.90
N ASP A 187 13.74 0.16 -4.22
CA ASP A 187 13.98 -1.04 -3.40
C ASP A 187 13.59 -0.73 -1.95
N PHE A 188 12.96 -1.66 -1.25
CA PHE A 188 12.53 -1.49 0.13
C PHE A 188 12.87 -2.69 1.01
N ILE A 189 13.03 -2.44 2.29
CA ILE A 189 13.24 -3.46 3.32
C ILE A 189 12.21 -3.26 4.41
N GLY A 190 11.39 -4.28 4.66
CA GLY A 190 10.39 -4.29 5.73
C GLY A 190 10.74 -5.26 6.86
N ALA A 191 10.48 -4.87 8.11
CA ALA A 191 10.58 -5.75 9.27
C ALA A 191 9.47 -5.47 10.28
N GLN A 192 8.78 -6.50 10.77
CA GLN A 192 7.83 -6.33 11.85
C GLN A 192 8.59 -5.97 13.13
N THR A 193 8.15 -4.93 13.85
CA THR A 193 8.83 -4.44 15.07
C THR A 193 7.98 -4.60 16.33
N ALA A 194 6.65 -4.66 16.22
CA ALA A 194 5.74 -4.88 17.35
C ALA A 194 4.44 -5.59 16.92
N GLY A 195 3.60 -5.99 17.89
CA GLY A 195 2.31 -6.64 17.63
C GLY A 195 2.43 -8.07 17.09
N PHE A 196 3.48 -8.78 17.49
CA PHE A 196 3.68 -10.19 17.12
C PHE A 196 2.59 -11.06 17.75
N VAL A 197 2.24 -12.16 17.09
CA VAL A 197 1.39 -13.19 17.73
C VAL A 197 2.20 -13.85 18.85
N LYS A 198 1.62 -13.94 20.05
CA LYS A 198 2.21 -14.59 21.23
C LYS A 198 2.63 -16.01 20.88
N ASP A 199 3.81 -16.41 21.35
CA ASP A 199 4.38 -17.75 21.15
C ASP A 199 4.51 -18.22 19.69
N SER A 200 4.46 -17.28 18.73
CA SER A 200 4.58 -17.60 17.31
C SER A 200 5.98 -18.09 16.99
N LYS A 201 6.06 -19.33 16.48
CA LYS A 201 7.30 -19.91 15.91
C LYS A 201 7.90 -19.08 14.76
N ASN A 202 7.11 -18.18 14.17
CA ASN A 202 7.54 -17.32 13.07
C ASN A 202 8.02 -15.93 13.53
N ARG A 203 8.05 -15.63 14.84
CA ARG A 203 8.41 -14.29 15.36
C ARG A 203 9.74 -13.79 14.82
N ALA A 204 10.80 -14.59 14.94
CA ALA A 204 12.13 -14.24 14.44
C ALA A 204 12.12 -14.00 12.91
N LYS A 205 11.38 -14.81 12.16
CA LYS A 205 11.25 -14.68 10.70
C LYS A 205 10.51 -13.40 10.29
N LEU A 206 9.48 -13.01 11.04
CA LEU A 206 8.71 -11.77 10.81
C LEU A 206 9.52 -10.52 11.18
N ALA A 207 10.36 -10.62 12.21
CA ALA A 207 11.26 -9.55 12.64
C ALA A 207 12.50 -9.40 11.75
N SER A 208 12.80 -10.42 10.93
CA SER A 208 13.96 -10.39 10.03
C SER A 208 13.69 -9.46 8.85
N PRO A 209 14.67 -8.67 8.40
CA PRO A 209 14.56 -7.84 7.20
C PRO A 209 14.05 -8.62 5.98
N GLN A 210 12.98 -8.14 5.36
CA GLN A 210 12.40 -8.69 4.13
C GLN A 210 12.60 -7.70 2.99
N PRO A 211 13.42 -8.02 1.98
CA PRO A 211 13.57 -7.16 0.82
C PRO A 211 12.35 -7.26 -0.10
N GLY A 212 12.08 -6.16 -0.78
CA GLY A 212 11.15 -6.05 -1.89
C GLY A 212 11.52 -4.90 -2.79
N SER A 213 10.79 -4.78 -3.90
CA SER A 213 10.99 -3.76 -4.91
C SER A 213 9.65 -3.34 -5.48
N ALA A 214 9.52 -2.05 -5.82
CA ALA A 214 8.37 -1.50 -6.52
C ALA A 214 8.84 -0.78 -7.77
N TRP A 215 8.16 -1.00 -8.90
CA TRP A 215 8.46 -0.37 -10.18
C TRP A 215 7.36 0.59 -10.55
N PHE A 216 7.78 1.74 -11.06
CA PHE A 216 6.92 2.84 -11.45
C PHE A 216 7.18 3.21 -12.91
N LYS A 217 6.12 3.57 -13.62
CA LYS A 217 6.21 4.14 -14.97
C LYS A 217 5.53 5.50 -15.02
N GLN A 218 6.13 6.41 -15.76
CA GLN A 218 5.48 7.64 -16.17
C GLN A 218 4.54 7.29 -17.33
N ILE A 219 3.25 7.55 -17.15
CA ILE A 219 2.21 7.32 -18.15
C ILE A 219 1.67 8.68 -18.61
N GLU A 220 1.63 8.89 -19.92
CA GLU A 220 1.14 10.13 -20.50
C GLU A 220 -0.32 10.40 -20.09
N GLY A 221 -0.60 11.64 -19.69
CA GLY A 221 -1.91 12.05 -19.20
C GLY A 221 -2.26 11.55 -17.78
N VAL A 222 -1.56 10.55 -17.23
CA VAL A 222 -1.82 9.98 -15.89
C VAL A 222 -0.82 10.43 -14.84
N GLY A 223 0.46 10.45 -15.17
CA GLY A 223 1.51 10.68 -14.19
C GLY A 223 2.25 9.41 -13.85
N LEU A 224 2.85 9.40 -12.66
CA LEU A 224 3.65 8.29 -12.19
C LEU A 224 2.75 7.22 -11.54
N VAL A 225 2.89 5.98 -11.98
CA VAL A 225 1.99 4.87 -11.65
C VAL A 225 2.80 3.65 -11.22
N PRO A 226 2.43 2.98 -10.10
CA PRO A 226 3.00 1.69 -9.73
C PRO A 226 2.55 0.61 -10.73
N VAL A 227 3.50 -0.03 -11.41
CA VAL A 227 3.18 -1.06 -12.42
C VAL A 227 3.54 -2.47 -11.96
N ARG A 228 4.40 -2.59 -10.95
CA ARG A 228 4.82 -3.89 -10.40
C ARG A 228 5.32 -3.75 -8.97
N ILE A 229 5.05 -4.74 -8.13
CA ILE A 229 5.62 -4.87 -6.79
C ILE A 229 6.07 -6.31 -6.59
N GLU A 230 7.27 -6.51 -6.03
CA GLU A 230 7.79 -7.81 -5.66
C GLU A 230 8.26 -7.79 -4.21
N PHE A 231 7.98 -8.85 -3.45
CA PHE A 231 8.52 -9.00 -2.10
C PHE A 231 8.46 -10.45 -1.62
N ASN A 232 9.29 -10.76 -0.62
CA ASN A 232 9.22 -12.04 0.08
C ASN A 232 8.36 -11.91 1.33
N HIS A 233 7.25 -12.67 1.36
CA HIS A 233 6.46 -12.78 2.58
C HIS A 233 6.97 -13.96 3.43
N PRO A 234 7.31 -13.77 4.72
CA PRO A 234 7.86 -14.80 5.60
C PRO A 234 7.09 -16.12 5.62
N LYS A 235 5.77 -16.10 5.45
CA LYS A 235 4.97 -17.35 5.47
C LYS A 235 4.58 -17.87 4.09
N MET A 236 4.52 -17.00 3.08
CA MET A 236 3.94 -17.36 1.78
C MET A 236 5.03 -17.60 0.73
N GLY A 237 6.18 -16.95 0.86
CA GLY A 237 7.27 -16.97 -0.12
C GLY A 237 7.23 -15.73 -0.99
N HIS A 238 7.78 -15.83 -2.20
CA HIS A 238 7.87 -14.74 -3.15
C HIS A 238 6.50 -14.41 -3.74
N ILE A 239 6.13 -13.12 -3.65
CA ILE A 239 4.89 -12.54 -4.16
C ILE A 239 5.23 -11.51 -5.21
N VAL A 240 4.51 -11.55 -6.32
CA VAL A 240 4.60 -10.59 -7.41
C VAL A 240 3.23 -10.01 -7.68
N VAL A 241 3.13 -8.69 -7.72
CA VAL A 241 1.91 -7.95 -8.07
C VAL A 241 2.19 -7.21 -9.38
N VAL A 242 1.35 -7.41 -10.38
CA VAL A 242 1.60 -6.92 -11.75
C VAL A 242 0.38 -6.22 -12.30
N LEU A 243 0.55 -5.01 -12.83
CA LEU A 243 -0.52 -4.29 -13.51
C LEU A 243 -0.87 -4.99 -14.83
N GLN A 244 -2.16 -5.31 -15.01
CA GLN A 244 -2.66 -6.15 -16.10
C GLN A 244 -3.42 -5.37 -17.18
N LYS A 245 -3.74 -4.09 -16.93
CA LYS A 245 -4.53 -3.27 -17.86
C LYS A 245 -3.93 -1.88 -17.98
N ALA A 246 -4.26 -1.21 -19.08
CA ALA A 246 -4.03 0.22 -19.20
C ALA A 246 -4.68 0.96 -18.04
N VAL A 247 -3.98 1.97 -17.54
CA VAL A 247 -4.49 2.82 -16.47
C VAL A 247 -5.48 3.81 -17.06
N GLN A 248 -6.59 4.02 -16.35
CA GLN A 248 -7.71 4.87 -16.81
C GLN A 248 -7.98 6.00 -15.82
N HIS A 249 -8.45 7.11 -16.37
CA HIS A 249 -8.98 8.28 -15.67
C HIS A 249 -10.50 8.34 -15.76
#